data_AF-A0A7Y2K7A7-F1
#
_entry.id   AF-A0A7Y2K7A7-F1
#
_cell.length_a   1.000
_cell.length_b   1.000
_cell.length_c   1.000
_cell.angle_alpha   90.00
_cell.angle_beta   90.00
_cell.angle_gamma   90.00
#
_symmetry.space_group_name_H-M   'P 1'
#
loop_
_entity.id
_entity.type
_entity.pdbx_description
1 polymer ?
#
loop_
_entity_poly.entity_id
_entity_poly.type
_entity_poly.pdbx_seq_one_letter_code
_entity_poly.pdbx_strand_id
1 'polypeptide(L)' 'IDGLEMFNSCVLGFPECTPDTPCPVHHKWGVLRTQALEMLTSETLDKLKEQTLQKILTL' A
#
# COMPACT_ATOMS: atom_id res chain seq x y z
N ILE A 1 -4.25 -6.99 14.08
CA ILE A 1 -3.25 -6.72 13.02
C ILE A 1 -4.01 -6.81 11.72
N ASP A 2 -4.22 -5.69 11.04
CA ASP A 2 -5.11 -5.57 9.86
C ASP A 2 -4.56 -6.27 8.59
N GLY A 3 -3.40 -6.90 8.68
CA GLY A 3 -2.88 -7.87 7.71
C GLY A 3 -2.63 -7.30 6.31
N LEU A 4 -2.49 -8.20 5.33
CA LEU A 4 -2.35 -7.85 3.92
C LEU A 4 -3.70 -7.70 3.21
N GLU A 5 -4.80 -7.74 3.95
CA GLU A 5 -6.16 -7.76 3.38
C GLU A 5 -6.42 -6.51 2.55
N MET A 6 -5.96 -5.33 3.00
CA MET A 6 -6.10 -4.07 2.25
C MET A 6 -5.40 -4.08 0.88
N PHE A 7 -4.39 -4.93 0.69
CA PHE A 7 -3.68 -5.08 -0.58
C PHE A 7 -4.32 -6.17 -1.46
N ASN A 8 -5.26 -6.94 -0.92
CA ASN A 8 -5.95 -8.02 -1.63
C ASN A 8 -7.44 -7.72 -1.89
N SER A 9 -7.97 -6.61 -1.36
CA SER A 9 -9.35 -6.19 -1.55
C SER A 9 -9.49 -5.03 -2.55
N CYS A 10 -10.72 -4.87 -3.06
CA CYS A 10 -11.08 -3.72 -3.89
C CYS A 10 -11.15 -2.45 -3.04
N VAL A 11 -10.50 -1.37 -3.48
CA VAL A 11 -10.53 -0.07 -2.78
C VAL A 11 -11.93 0.57 -2.70
N LEU A 12 -12.84 0.17 -3.60
CA LEU A 12 -14.24 0.60 -3.59
C LEU A 12 -15.17 -0.39 -2.86
N GLY A 13 -14.64 -1.50 -2.36
CA GLY A 13 -15.40 -2.50 -1.60
C GLY A 13 -16.22 -3.50 -2.43
N PHE A 14 -16.07 -3.55 -3.76
CA PHE A 14 -16.77 -4.53 -4.59
C PHE A 14 -16.21 -5.95 -4.38
N PRO A 15 -17.00 -6.91 -3.85
CA PRO A 15 -16.53 -8.27 -3.56
C PRO A 15 -16.21 -9.08 -4.84
N GLU A 16 -16.83 -8.76 -5.96
CA GLU A 16 -16.63 -9.41 -7.27
C GLU A 16 -15.46 -8.83 -8.08
N CYS A 17 -14.80 -7.78 -7.56
CA CYS A 17 -13.74 -7.09 -8.30
C CYS A 17 -12.51 -7.99 -8.45
N THR A 18 -12.27 -8.43 -9.69
CA THR A 18 -11.15 -9.28 -10.08
C THR A 18 -10.55 -8.73 -11.39
N PRO A 19 -9.39 -9.24 -11.86
CA PRO A 19 -8.89 -8.90 -13.19
C PRO A 19 -9.88 -9.21 -14.32
N ASP A 20 -10.70 -10.25 -14.16
CA ASP A 20 -11.72 -10.65 -15.14
C ASP A 20 -13.04 -9.87 -14.99
N THR A 21 -13.30 -9.29 -13.82
CA THR A 21 -14.45 -8.42 -13.53
C THR A 21 -13.96 -7.11 -12.88
N PRO A 22 -13.31 -6.23 -13.67
CA PRO A 22 -12.63 -5.06 -13.11
C PRO A 22 -13.64 -3.99 -12.68
N CYS A 23 -13.47 -3.45 -11.47
CA CYS A 23 -14.14 -2.22 -11.08
C CYS A 23 -13.61 -1.00 -11.88
N PRO A 24 -14.32 0.15 -11.89
CA PRO A 24 -13.93 1.32 -12.70
C PRO A 24 -12.52 1.86 -12.43
N VAL A 25 -11.96 1.59 -11.26
CA VAL A 25 -10.61 2.03 -10.87
C VAL A 25 -9.59 0.88 -10.83
N HIS A 26 -9.95 -0.34 -11.23
CA HIS A 26 -9.17 -1.57 -11.00
C HIS A 26 -7.71 -1.44 -11.43
N HIS A 27 -7.47 -1.03 -12.68
CA HIS A 27 -6.10 -0.94 -13.21
C HIS A 27 -5.29 0.20 -12.58
N LYS A 28 -5.89 1.37 -12.39
CA LYS A 28 -5.20 2.53 -11.80
C LYS A 28 -4.86 2.26 -10.33
N TRP A 29 -5.82 1.74 -9.57
CA TRP A 29 -5.60 1.35 -8.19
C TRP A 29 -4.59 0.22 -8.09
N GLY A 30 -4.68 -0.81 -8.94
CA GLY A 30 -3.77 -1.94 -8.95
C GLY A 30 -2.29 -1.51 -9.03
N VAL A 31 -1.97 -0.54 -9.89
CA VAL A 31 -0.62 0.03 -9.99
C VAL A 31 -0.20 0.71 -8.69
N LEU A 32 -1.03 1.61 -8.15
CA LEU A 32 -0.72 2.35 -6.92
C LEU A 32 -0.57 1.43 -5.71
N ARG A 33 -1.43 0.42 -5.61
CA ARG A 33 -1.42 -0.60 -4.56
C ARG A 33 -0.11 -1.39 -4.56
N THR A 34 0.33 -1.82 -5.73
CA THR A 34 1.62 -2.52 -5.88
C THR A 34 2.78 -1.63 -5.47
N GLN A 35 2.82 -0.38 -5.97
CA GLN A 35 3.88 0.57 -5.63
C GLN A 35 3.93 0.89 -4.13
N ALA A 36 2.77 1.05 -3.48
CA ALA A 36 2.68 1.28 -2.05
C ALA A 36 3.21 0.09 -1.24
N LEU A 37 2.85 -1.14 -1.64
CA LEU A 37 3.34 -2.35 -0.99
C LEU A 37 4.86 -2.48 -1.15
N GLU A 38 5.39 -2.25 -2.35
CA GLU A 38 6.84 -2.26 -2.61
C GLU A 38 7.58 -1.22 -1.77
N MET A 39 7.07 0.02 -1.70
CA MET A 39 7.66 1.07 -0.87
C MET A 39 7.75 0.64 0.60
N LEU A 40 6.67 0.12 1.18
CA LEU A 40 6.62 -0.25 2.59
C LEU A 40 7.44 -1.52 2.89
N THR A 41 7.49 -2.48 1.97
CA THR A 41 8.21 -3.76 2.16
C THR A 41 9.70 -3.67 1.85
N SER A 42 10.12 -2.69 1.05
CA SER A 42 11.54 -2.38 0.80
C SER A 42 12.22 -1.64 1.95
N GLU A 43 11.46 -1.18 2.94
CA GLU A 43 11.96 -0.43 4.08
C GLU A 43 12.13 -1.31 5.32
N THR A 44 13.20 -1.08 6.08
CA THR A 44 13.40 -1.75 7.38
C THR A 44 12.97 -0.86 8.52
N LEU A 45 12.54 -1.45 9.65
CA LEU A 45 12.16 -0.67 10.84
C LEU A 45 13.30 0.21 11.34
N ASP A 46 14.56 -0.24 11.26
CA ASP A 46 15.71 0.55 11.70
C ASP A 46 15.96 1.76 10.81
N LYS A 47 15.83 1.62 9.49
CA LYS A 47 16.00 2.73 8.56
C LYS A 47 14.84 3.72 8.65
N LEU A 48 13.61 3.25 8.81
CA LEU A 48 12.46 4.11 9.07
C LEU A 48 12.62 4.90 10.39
N LYS A 49 13.08 4.24 11.46
CA LYS A 49 13.38 4.88 12.75
C LYS A 49 14.41 6.00 12.57
N GLU A 50 15.52 5.72 11.91
CA GLU A 50 16.58 6.70 11.67
C GLU A 50 16.05 7.92 10.90
N GLN A 51 15.38 7.70 9.76
CA GLN A 51 14.81 8.78 8.95
C GLN A 51 13.80 9.63 9.73
N THR A 52 12.98 9.00 10.57
CA THR A 52 11.98 9.69 11.39
C THR A 52 12.64 10.56 12.45
N LEU A 53 13.65 10.04 13.16
CA LEU A 53 14.40 10.81 14.16
C LEU A 53 15.12 12.00 13.52
N GLN A 54 15.79 11.79 12.39
CA GLN A 54 16.43 12.88 11.64
C GLN A 54 15.42 13.96 11.23
N LYS A 55 14.22 13.57 10.78
CA LYS A 55 13.18 14.56 10.45
C LYS A 55 12.73 15.35 11.68
N ILE A 56 12.49 14.71 12.81
CA ILE A 56 12.06 15.37 14.05
C ILE A 56 13.14 16.35 14.55
N LEU A 57 14.42 15.97 14.49
CA LEU A 57 15.53 16.82 14.93
C LEU A 57 15.80 18.02 14.02
N THR A 58 15.27 18.01 12.79
CA THR A 58 15.44 19.08 11.79
C THR A 58 14.18 19.95 11.63
N LEU A 59 13.15 19.72 12.45
CA LEU A 59 11.99 20.60 12.60
C LEU A 59 12.29 21.71 13.61
#